data_AF-A0AAW5N229-F1
#
_entry.id   AF-A0AAW5N229-F1
#
_cell.length_a   1.000
_cell.length_b   1.000
_cell.length_c   1.000
_cell.angle_alpha   90.00
_cell.angle_beta   90.00
_cell.angle_gamma   90.00
#
_symmetry.space_group_name_H-M   'P 1'
#
loop_
_entity.id
_entity.type
_entity.pdbx_description
1 polymer ?
#
loop_
_entity_poly.entity_id
_entity_poly.type
_entity_poly.pdbx_seq_one_letter_code
_entity_poly.pdbx_strand_id
1 'polypeptide(L)'
;ELAGNDTIPVEITRVRLQLARNENHAARHGVDKLLEVTPRHPEVLRLAEQAYIRTGAWSSLLDIIPSMAKAHVGDEEHRAML
;
A
#
# COMPACT_ATOMS: atom_id res chain seq x y z
N GLU A 1 15.15 16.67 -11.06
CA GLU A 1 14.23 15.79 -10.33
C GLU A 1 13.50 14.79 -11.26
N LEU A 2 14.22 13.86 -11.89
CA LEU A 2 13.67 12.79 -12.75
C LEU A 2 13.69 11.41 -12.04
N ALA A 3 14.01 11.36 -10.74
CA ALA A 3 14.15 10.12 -9.97
C ALA A 3 12.84 9.64 -9.30
N GLY A 4 11.70 10.25 -9.60
CA GLY A 4 10.42 9.94 -8.93
C GLY A 4 9.73 8.68 -9.45
N ASN A 5 9.94 8.30 -10.72
CA ASN A 5 9.17 7.22 -11.36
C ASN A 5 9.94 5.89 -11.42
N ASP A 6 11.27 5.93 -11.62
CA ASP A 6 12.11 4.72 -11.69
C ASP A 6 12.27 4.01 -10.34
N THR A 7 11.89 4.67 -9.25
CA THR A 7 12.00 4.14 -7.89
C THR A 7 10.73 3.42 -7.42
N ILE A 8 9.59 3.56 -8.13
CA ILE A 8 8.31 2.96 -7.71
C ILE A 8 8.42 1.44 -7.51
N PRO A 9 8.98 0.64 -8.45
CA PRO A 9 9.10 -0.80 -8.24
C PRO A 9 10.03 -1.16 -7.06
N VAL A 10 11.07 -0.36 -6.83
CA VAL A 10 12.01 -0.55 -5.72
C VAL A 10 11.35 -0.26 -4.38
N GLU A 11 10.61 0.83 -4.28
CA GLU A 11 9.90 1.21 -3.06
C GLU A 11 8.75 0.25 -2.75
N ILE A 12 8.03 -0.23 -3.78
CA ILE A 12 7.04 -1.30 -3.61
C ILE A 12 7.69 -2.58 -3.04
N THR A 13 8.84 -2.97 -3.59
CA THR A 13 9.61 -4.14 -3.10
C THR A 13 10.09 -3.92 -1.66
N ARG A 14 10.54 -2.70 -1.32
CA ARG A 14 10.95 -2.35 0.04
C ARG A 14 9.80 -2.49 1.03
N VAL A 15 8.63 -1.94 0.71
CA VAL A 15 7.43 -2.03 1.56
C VAL A 15 7.02 -3.49 1.79
N ARG A 16 7.05 -4.31 0.73
CA ARG A 16 6.80 -5.77 0.85
C ARG A 16 7.73 -6.43 1.85
N LEU A 17 9.03 -6.13 1.76
CA LEU A 17 10.02 -6.69 2.68
C LEU A 17 9.80 -6.22 4.13
N GLN A 18 9.47 -4.94 4.32
CA GLN A 18 9.17 -4.37 5.64
C GLN A 18 7.95 -5.05 6.28
N LEU A 19 6.86 -5.25 5.52
CA LEU A 19 5.68 -6.01 5.99
C LEU A 19 6.04 -7.46 6.32
N ALA A 20 6.84 -8.13 5.50
CA ALA A 20 7.30 -9.50 5.77
C ALA A 20 8.13 -9.60 7.07
N ARG A 21 8.86 -8.54 7.42
CA ARG A 21 9.66 -8.42 8.65
C ARG A 21 8.89 -7.87 9.85
N ASN A 22 7.59 -7.61 9.71
CA ASN A 22 6.75 -6.98 10.73
C ASN A 22 7.20 -5.55 11.11
N GLU A 23 7.93 -4.87 10.21
CA GLU A 23 8.36 -3.47 10.34
C GLU A 23 7.18 -2.53 9.96
N ASN A 24 6.05 -2.68 10.65
CA ASN A 24 4.75 -2.14 10.22
C ASN A 24 4.73 -0.61 10.09
N HIS A 25 5.41 0.11 10.99
CA HIS A 25 5.51 1.58 10.90
C HIS A 25 6.35 2.05 9.71
N ALA A 26 7.43 1.33 9.39
CA ALA A 26 8.27 1.64 8.23
C ALA A 26 7.51 1.35 6.93
N ALA A 27 6.80 0.21 6.88
CA ALA A 27 5.94 -0.15 5.77
C ALA A 27 4.85 0.91 5.53
N ARG A 28 4.17 1.36 6.60
CA ARG A 28 3.16 2.43 6.52
C ARG A 28 3.75 3.70 5.92
N HIS A 29 4.88 4.16 6.43
CA HIS A 29 5.53 5.37 5.89
C HIS A 29 5.92 5.22 4.42
N GLY A 30 6.40 4.05 4.01
CA GLY A 30 6.71 3.76 2.60
C GLY A 30 5.48 3.76 1.70
N VAL A 31 4.36 3.18 2.17
CA VAL A 31 3.07 3.24 1.47
C VAL A 31 2.58 4.67 1.31
N ASP A 32 2.60 5.48 2.38
CA ASP A 32 2.06 6.84 2.34
C ASP A 32 2.76 7.65 1.23
N LYS A 33 4.08 7.51 1.09
CA LYS A 33 4.86 8.09 -0.02
C LYS A 33 4.48 7.51 -1.39
N LEU A 34 4.28 6.20 -1.49
CA LEU A 34 3.86 5.57 -2.76
C LEU A 34 2.47 6.04 -3.21
N LEU A 35 1.56 6.32 -2.28
CA LEU A 35 0.23 6.85 -2.57
C LEU A 35 0.26 8.32 -3.03
N GLU A 36 1.21 9.13 -2.55
CA GLU A 36 1.43 10.49 -3.05
C GLU A 36 1.80 10.50 -4.54
N VAL A 37 2.61 9.54 -4.99
CA VAL A 37 3.09 9.45 -6.38
C VAL A 37 2.13 8.66 -7.26
N THR A 38 1.57 7.57 -6.74
CA THR A 38 0.75 6.60 -7.49
C THR A 38 -0.54 6.20 -6.75
N PRO A 39 -1.48 7.12 -6.56
CA PRO A 39 -2.65 6.94 -5.69
C PRO A 39 -3.64 5.86 -6.16
N ARG A 40 -3.52 5.36 -7.40
CA ARG A 40 -4.41 4.35 -8.00
C ARG A 40 -3.70 3.05 -8.39
N HIS A 41 -2.44 2.87 -7.98
CA HIS A 41 -1.70 1.67 -8.34
C HIS A 41 -2.21 0.46 -7.53
N PRO A 42 -2.71 -0.62 -8.17
CA PRO A 42 -3.36 -1.73 -7.46
C PRO A 42 -2.48 -2.35 -6.37
N GLU A 43 -1.19 -2.56 -6.68
CA GLU A 43 -0.24 -3.14 -5.73
C GLU A 43 0.05 -2.25 -4.52
N VAL A 44 0.09 -0.93 -4.74
CA VAL A 44 0.32 0.04 -3.66
C VAL A 44 -0.88 0.05 -2.73
N LEU A 45 -2.09 0.02 -3.28
CA LEU A 45 -3.33 -0.05 -2.52
C LEU A 45 -3.43 -1.35 -1.68
N ARG A 46 -2.99 -2.50 -2.22
CA ARG A 46 -2.91 -3.76 -1.45
C ARG A 46 -1.93 -3.68 -0.28
N LEU A 47 -0.77 -3.06 -0.49
CA LEU A 47 0.22 -2.88 0.58
C LEU A 47 -0.26 -1.87 1.61
N ALA A 48 -1.01 -0.84 1.17
CA ALA A 48 -1.60 0.16 2.04
C ALA A 48 -2.60 -0.45 3.01
N GLU A 49 -3.51 -1.28 2.50
CA GLU A 49 -4.47 -2.00 3.34
C GLU A 49 -3.75 -2.83 4.42
N GLN A 50 -2.76 -3.63 4.03
CA GLN A 50 -2.00 -4.45 4.99
C GLN A 50 -1.28 -3.59 6.03
N ALA A 51 -0.62 -2.52 5.61
CA ALA A 51 0.10 -1.61 6.51
C ALA A 51 -0.86 -0.90 7.48
N TYR A 52 -2.02 -0.45 7.00
CA TYR A 52 -3.02 0.22 7.82
C TYR A 52 -3.70 -0.72 8.81
N ILE A 53 -4.06 -1.94 8.40
CA ILE A 53 -4.61 -2.96 9.31
C ILE A 53 -3.59 -3.28 10.42
N ARG A 54 -2.33 -3.55 10.07
CA ARG A 54 -1.29 -3.91 11.05
C ARG A 54 -0.90 -2.78 12.00
N THR A 55 -1.12 -1.53 11.61
CA THR A 55 -0.81 -0.35 12.44
C THR A 55 -2.06 0.25 13.12
N GLY A 56 -3.26 -0.29 12.87
CA GLY A 56 -4.52 0.25 13.40
C GLY A 56 -4.91 1.61 12.78
N ALA A 57 -4.46 1.91 11.57
CA ALA A 57 -4.70 3.16 10.87
C ALA A 57 -6.08 3.20 10.17
N TRP A 58 -7.15 3.00 10.94
CA TRP A 58 -8.49 2.79 10.38
C TRP A 58 -9.01 3.97 9.55
N SER A 59 -8.72 5.21 9.94
CA SER A 59 -9.11 6.39 9.15
C SER A 59 -8.48 6.40 7.77
N SER A 60 -7.16 6.18 7.69
CA SER A 60 -6.43 6.10 6.42
C SER A 60 -6.89 4.92 5.56
N LEU A 61 -7.28 3.80 6.19
CA LEU A 61 -7.87 2.67 5.48
C LEU A 61 -9.21 3.06 4.83
N LEU A 62 -10.10 3.74 5.56
CA LEU A 62 -11.38 4.19 5.02
C LEU A 62 -11.19 5.15 3.84
N ASP A 63 -10.20 6.03 3.92
CA ASP A 63 -9.91 7.03 2.88
C ASP A 63 -9.49 6.39 1.54
N ILE A 64 -8.84 5.23 1.56
CA ILE A 64 -8.36 4.55 0.34
C ILE A 64 -9.39 3.60 -0.30
N ILE A 65 -10.49 3.24 0.40
CA ILE A 65 -11.51 2.31 -0.12
C ILE A 65 -12.07 2.73 -1.48
N PRO A 66 -12.42 4.01 -1.74
CA PRO A 66 -12.91 4.42 -3.06
C PRO A 66 -11.89 4.22 -4.17
N SER A 67 -10.60 4.38 -3.87
CA SER A 67 -9.50 4.14 -4.81
C SER A 67 -9.29 2.65 -5.05
N MET A 68 -9.39 1.82 -4.00
CA MET A 68 -9.35 0.35 -4.10
C MET A 68 -10.47 -0.17 -5.00
N ALA A 69 -11.71 0.29 -4.78
CA ALA A 69 -12.86 -0.11 -5.59
C ALA A 69 -12.67 0.24 -7.08
N LYS A 70 -12.15 1.44 -7.38
CA LYS A 70 -11.87 1.88 -8.76
C LYS A 70 -10.72 1.10 -9.42
N ALA A 71 -9.75 0.67 -8.62
CA ALA A 71 -8.60 -0.12 -9.08
C ALA A 71 -8.88 -1.64 -9.09
N HIS A 72 -10.11 -2.07 -8.76
CA HIS A 72 -10.50 -3.47 -8.59
C HIS A 72 -9.60 -4.23 -7.59
N VAL A 73 -9.23 -3.57 -6.50
CA VAL A 73 -8.50 -4.16 -5.38
C VAL A 73 -9.49 -4.54 -4.27
N GLY A 74 -9.39 -5.76 -3.74
CA GLY A 74 -10.32 -6.30 -2.74
C GLY A 74 -11.33 -7.31 -3.29
N ASP A 75 -10.99 -8.02 -4.36
CA ASP A 75 -11.77 -9.17 -4.85
C ASP A 75 -11.75 -10.34 -3.84
N GLU A 76 -12.59 -11.35 -4.10
CA GLU A 76 -12.74 -12.52 -3.22
C GLU A 76 -11.41 -13.25 -3.01
N GLU A 77 -10.56 -13.28 -4.04
CA GLU A 77 -9.22 -13.89 -3.99
C GLU A 77 -8.29 -13.12 -3.04
N HIS A 78 -8.31 -11.79 -3.11
CA HIS A 78 -7.55 -10.92 -2.21
C HIS A 78 -8.01 -11.05 -0.76
N ARG A 79 -9.32 -11.15 -0.50
CA ARG A 79 -9.87 -11.40 0.84
C ARG A 79 -9.43 -12.75 1.43
N ALA A 80 -9.24 -13.76 0.58
CA ALA A 80 -8.80 -15.08 1.02
C ALA A 80 -7.32 -15.15 1.44
N MET A 81 -6.52 -14.12 1.11
CA MET A 81 -5.08 -14.05 1.41
C MET A 81 -4.73 -13.18 2.64
N LEU A 82 -5.71 -12.48 3.22
CA LEU A 82 -5.55 -11.70 4.46
C LEU A 82 -5.63 -12.60 5.70
#